data_AF-A0A4Q0ZXN6-F1
#
_entry.id   AF-A0A4Q0ZXN6-F1
#
_cell.length_a   1.000
_cell.length_b   1.000
_cell.length_c   1.000
_cell.angle_alpha   90.00
_cell.angle_beta   90.00
_cell.angle_gamma   90.00
#
_symmetry.space_group_name_H-M   'P 1'
#
loop_
_entity.id
_entity.type
_entity.pdbx_description
1 polymer ?
#
loop_
_entity_poly.entity_id
_entity_poly.type
_entity_poly.pdbx_seq_one_letter_code
_entity_poly.pdbx_strand_id
1 'polypeptide(L)'
;NPHSMVRHKDMPKKAFKSLWDTVQKGETWTGYVKNATKTGGYYWVFATVYPFESCDGTKGYLSCRRKPSREEISEAEVLYANWNKEEGR
;
A
#
# COMPACT_ATOMS: atom_id res chain seq x y z
N ASN A 1 -14.35 -0.23 5.34
CA ASN A 1 -13.56 -0.95 4.33
C ASN A 1 -12.40 -1.67 5.04
N PRO A 2 -12.37 -3.02 5.07
CA PRO A 2 -11.51 -3.79 5.99
C PRO A 2 -9.99 -3.58 5.81
N HIS A 3 -9.53 -3.09 4.65
CA HIS A 3 -8.11 -2.84 4.39
C HIS A 3 -7.51 -1.64 5.13
N SER A 4 -8.32 -0.78 5.76
CA SER A 4 -7.81 0.36 6.55
C SER A 4 -7.33 -0.02 7.95
N MET A 5 -7.60 -1.24 8.44
CA MET A 5 -7.32 -1.63 9.81
C MET A 5 -5.82 -1.84 10.10
N VAL A 6 -5.03 -2.19 9.08
CA VAL A 6 -3.60 -2.52 9.22
C VAL A 6 -2.69 -1.36 8.79
N ARG A 7 -3.25 -0.22 8.38
CA ARG A 7 -2.49 0.91 7.82
C ARG A 7 -1.85 1.75 8.91
N HIS A 8 -0.57 2.09 8.74
CA HIS A 8 0.08 3.05 9.62
C HIS A 8 -0.42 4.48 9.38
N LYS A 9 -0.52 5.30 10.43
CA LYS A 9 -1.04 6.69 10.35
C LYS A 9 -0.26 7.57 9.37
N ASP A 10 1.04 7.32 9.23
CA ASP A 10 1.97 8.05 8.35
C ASP A 10 1.77 7.75 6.86
N MET A 11 0.92 6.78 6.49
CA MET A 11 0.64 6.55 5.08
C MET A 11 -0.23 7.68 4.49
N PRO A 12 0.21 8.30 3.37
CA PRO A 12 -0.58 9.32 2.67
C PRO A 12 -1.86 8.72 2.08
N LYS A 13 -2.92 9.53 1.99
CA LYS A 13 -4.16 9.13 1.32
C LYS A 13 -3.90 8.89 -0.18
N LYS A 14 -3.02 9.67 -0.79
CA LYS A 14 -2.60 9.61 -2.20
C LYS A 14 -2.06 8.24 -2.60
N ALA A 15 -1.22 7.62 -1.75
CA ALA A 15 -0.67 6.29 -2.01
C ALA A 15 -1.77 5.22 -2.13
N PHE A 16 -2.76 5.26 -1.23
CA PHE A 16 -3.90 4.33 -1.27
C PHE A 16 -4.88 4.64 -2.39
N LYS A 17 -5.09 5.92 -2.70
CA LYS A 17 -5.89 6.32 -3.85
C LYS A 17 -5.28 5.73 -5.13
N SER A 18 -3.96 5.88 -5.30
CA SER A 18 -3.23 5.27 -6.43
C SER A 18 -3.42 3.76 -6.49
N LEU A 19 -3.31 3.05 -5.37
CA LEU A 19 -3.58 1.60 -5.32
C LEU A 19 -4.96 1.26 -5.89
N TRP A 20 -6.01 1.86 -5.35
CA TRP A 20 -7.38 1.52 -5.74
C TRP A 20 -7.70 1.97 -7.17
N ASP A 21 -7.30 3.18 -7.56
CA ASP A 21 -7.48 3.70 -8.91
C ASP A 21 -6.82 2.77 -9.95
N THR A 22 -5.66 2.17 -9.66
CA THR A 22 -4.95 1.27 -10.57
C THR A 22 -5.62 -0.11 -10.62
N VAL A 23 -5.83 -0.76 -9.48
CA VAL A 23 -6.35 -2.15 -9.48
C VAL A 23 -7.82 -2.22 -9.92
N GLN A 24 -8.60 -1.16 -9.72
CA GLN A 24 -9.97 -1.08 -10.23
C GLN A 24 -10.03 -0.92 -11.76
N LYS A 25 -8.97 -0.43 -12.40
CA LYS A 25 -8.86 -0.38 -13.87
C LYS A 25 -8.42 -1.71 -14.48
N GLY A 26 -8.20 -2.75 -13.67
CA GLY A 26 -7.63 -4.01 -14.17
C GLY A 26 -6.10 -3.97 -14.30
N GLU A 27 -5.44 -2.93 -13.81
CA GLU A 27 -4.00 -2.76 -13.91
C GLU A 27 -3.27 -3.28 -12.66
N THR A 28 -2.00 -3.66 -12.82
CA THR A 28 -1.15 -4.06 -11.69
C THR A 28 -0.60 -2.82 -10.99
N TRP A 29 -0.76 -2.76 -9.67
CA TRP A 29 -0.19 -1.70 -8.85
C TRP A 29 1.08 -2.17 -8.14
N THR A 30 2.05 -1.27 -7.97
CA THR A 30 3.18 -1.47 -7.06
C THR A 30 3.40 -0.28 -6.16
N GLY A 31 3.88 -0.53 -4.95
CA GLY A 31 4.26 0.54 -4.03
C GLY A 31 4.70 0.07 -2.66
N TYR A 32 5.28 0.99 -1.90
CA TYR A 32 5.69 0.75 -0.52
C TYR A 32 4.54 1.01 0.43
N VAL A 33 4.39 0.15 1.43
CA VAL A 33 3.31 0.28 2.43
C VAL A 33 3.89 0.09 3.83
N LYS A 34 3.70 1.11 4.67
CA LYS A 34 3.93 1.05 6.11
C LYS A 34 2.66 0.54 6.80
N ASN A 35 2.74 -0.67 7.35
CA ASN A 35 1.64 -1.28 8.09
C ASN A 35 1.87 -1.14 9.60
N ALA A 36 0.79 -0.97 10.36
CA ALA A 36 0.79 -1.00 11.81
C ALA A 36 0.56 -2.44 12.31
N THR A 37 1.23 -2.83 13.41
CA THR A 37 0.98 -4.10 14.09
C THR A 37 -0.12 -3.93 15.13
N LYS A 38 -0.74 -5.04 15.55
CA LYS A 38 -1.71 -5.05 16.65
C LYS A 38 -1.15 -4.48 17.96
N THR A 39 0.17 -4.59 18.16
CA THR A 39 0.88 -4.15 19.38
C THR A 39 1.40 -2.71 19.30
N GLY A 40 1.08 -1.96 18.24
CA GLY A 40 1.48 -0.56 18.08
C GLY A 40 2.83 -0.33 17.40
N GLY A 41 3.49 -1.38 16.93
CA GLY A 41 4.69 -1.29 16.08
C GLY A 41 4.32 -1.07 14.60
N TYR A 42 5.34 -1.13 13.73
CA TYR A 42 5.13 -1.06 12.28
C TYR A 42 6.13 -1.91 11.50
N TYR A 43 5.80 -2.19 10.25
CA TYR A 43 6.70 -2.82 9.28
C TYR A 43 6.43 -2.31 7.87
N TRP A 44 7.45 -2.40 7.02
CA TRP A 44 7.40 -1.99 5.63
C TRP A 44 7.33 -3.19 4.70
N VAL A 45 6.55 -3.07 3.63
CA VAL A 45 6.50 -4.01 2.52
C VAL A 45 6.59 -3.26 1.20
N PHE A 46 7.28 -3.83 0.22
CA PHE A 46 7.04 -3.52 -1.18
C PHE A 46 5.95 -4.49 -1.67
N ALA A 47 4.81 -3.96 -2.08
CA ALA A 47 3.66 -4.73 -2.49
C ALA A 47 3.44 -4.60 -4.00
N THR A 48 3.15 -5.73 -4.64
CA THR A 48 2.62 -5.81 -6.00
C THR A 48 1.21 -6.38 -5.91
N VAL A 49 0.22 -5.66 -6.45
CA VAL A 49 -1.20 -6.04 -6.37
C VAL A 49 -1.74 -6.19 -7.78
N TYR A 50 -2.28 -7.37 -8.07
CA TYR A 50 -2.86 -7.73 -9.36
C TYR A 50 -4.36 -8.01 -9.18
N PRO A 51 -5.22 -7.52 -10.08
CA PRO A 51 -6.57 -8.05 -10.21
C PRO A 51 -6.49 -9.50 -10.70
N PHE A 52 -7.30 -10.37 -10.12
CA PHE A 52 -7.39 -11.77 -10.54
C PHE A 52 -8.85 -12.20 -10.60
N GLU A 53 -9.12 -13.18 -11.45
CA GLU A 53 -10.39 -13.89 -11.52
C GLU A 53 -10.11 -15.38 -11.23
N SER A 54 -10.83 -15.93 -10.26
CA SER A 54 -10.76 -17.35 -9.89
C SER A 54 -11.41 -18.22 -10.96
N CYS A 55 -11.11 -19.52 -10.96
CA CYS A 55 -11.72 -20.48 -11.89
C CYS A 55 -13.26 -20.55 -11.79
N ASP A 56 -13.82 -20.16 -10.63
CA ASP A 56 -15.27 -20.08 -10.40
C ASP A 56 -15.90 -18.74 -10.82
N GLY A 57 -15.13 -17.83 -11.43
CA GLY A 57 -15.58 -16.50 -11.86
C GLY A 57 -15.53 -15.43 -10.76
N THR A 58 -15.03 -15.76 -9.55
CA THR A 58 -14.90 -14.78 -8.46
C THR A 58 -13.78 -13.78 -8.76
N LYS A 59 -14.11 -12.49 -8.81
CA LYS A 59 -13.13 -11.40 -8.95
C LYS A 59 -12.52 -11.03 -7.61
N GLY A 60 -11.20 -10.86 -7.58
CA GLY A 60 -10.47 -10.46 -6.39
C GLY A 60 -9.15 -9.77 -6.71
N TYR A 61 -8.35 -9.57 -5.67
CA TYR A 61 -7.00 -9.02 -5.77
C TYR A 61 -6.00 -9.95 -5.09
N LEU A 62 -4.90 -10.24 -5.78
CA LEU A 62 -3.78 -10.98 -5.23
C LEU A 62 -2.65 -9.98 -4.94
N SER A 63 -2.02 -10.10 -3.77
CA SER A 63 -0.91 -9.22 -3.37
C SER A 63 0.32 -10.04 -3.03
N CYS A 64 1.38 -9.89 -3.82
CA CYS A 64 2.71 -10.37 -3.46
C CYS A 64 3.48 -9.28 -2.73
N ARG A 65 4.28 -9.68 -1.74
CA ARG A 65 4.99 -8.74 -0.86
C ARG A 65 6.40 -9.21 -0.63
N ARG A 66 7.35 -8.29 -0.71
CA ARG A 66 8.73 -8.51 -0.27
C ARG A 66 9.10 -7.50 0.81
N LYS A 67 10.11 -7.86 1.59
CA LYS A 67 10.77 -6.92 2.49
C LYS A 67 11.57 -5.91 1.65
N PRO A 68 11.34 -4.59 1.80
CA PRO A 68 12.15 -3.59 1.14
C PRO A 68 13.51 -3.41 1.84
N SER A 69 14.47 -2.86 1.11
CA SER A 69 15.77 -2.47 1.66
C SER A 69 15.63 -1.24 2.57
N ARG A 70 16.68 -0.90 3.33
CA ARG A 70 16.65 0.29 4.20
C ARG A 70 16.62 1.58 3.39
N GLU A 71 17.31 1.58 2.25
CA GLU A 71 17.40 2.69 1.32
C GLU A 71 16.02 2.95 0.69
N GLU A 72 15.36 1.91 0.18
CA GLU A 72 13.99 1.98 -0.35
C GLU A 72 12.99 2.54 0.69
N ILE A 73 13.13 2.12 1.95
CA ILE A 73 12.31 2.63 3.05
C ILE A 73 12.57 4.13 3.27
N SER A 74 13.83 4.54 3.34
CA SER A 74 14.20 5.94 3.58
C SER A 74 13.66 6.87 2.49
N GLU A 75 13.73 6.44 1.22
CA GLU A 75 13.18 7.20 0.09
C GLU A 75 11.65 7.32 0.19
N ALA A 76 10.97 6.21 0.50
CA ALA A 76 9.53 6.20 0.69
C ALA A 76 9.09 7.09 1.86
N GLU A 77 9.85 7.12 2.96
CA GLU A 77 9.57 7.98 4.12
C GLU A 77 9.64 9.47 3.77
N VAL A 78 10.68 9.89 3.02
CA VAL A 78 10.81 11.28 2.56
C VAL A 78 9.65 11.65 1.63
N LEU A 79 9.35 10.80 0.65
CA LEU A 79 8.24 11.03 -0.29
C LEU A 79 6.90 11.14 0.44
N TYR A 80 6.63 10.24 1.38
CA TYR A 80 5.36 10.20 2.09
C TYR A 80 5.21 11.34 3.09
N ALA A 81 6.30 11.79 3.72
CA ALA A 81 6.29 13.01 4.52
C ALA A 81 5.89 14.23 3.68
N ASN A 82 6.40 14.34 2.45
CA ASN A 82 6.03 15.43 1.54
C ASN A 82 4.57 15.36 1.12
N TRP A 83 4.07 14.19 0.72
CA TRP A 83 2.65 14.03 0.37
C TRP A 83 1.72 14.27 1.55
N ASN A 84 2.09 13.89 2.78
CA ASN A 84 1.28 14.20 3.95
C ASN A 84 1.20 15.72 4.18
N LYS A 85 2.30 16.46 4.00
CA LYS A 85 2.28 17.93 4.06
C LYS A 85 1.37 18.53 2.99
N GLU A 86 1.44 18.05 1.75
CA GLU A 86 0.53 18.44 0.66
C GLU A 86 -0.94 18.15 1.00
N GLU A 87 -1.21 17.08 1.74
CA GLU A 87 -2.54 16.69 2.23
C GLU A 87 -2.99 17.45 3.49
N GLY A 88 -2.15 18.34 4.05
CA GLY A 88 -2.41 19.08 5.28
C GLY A 88 -2.39 18.22 6.55
N ARG A 89 -1.53 17.19 6.60
CA ARG A 89 -1.40 16.23 7.71
C ARG A 89 -0.07 16.34 8.44
#